data_AF-A0A966UES9-F1
#
_entry.id   AF-A0A966UES9-F1
#
_cell.length_a   1.000
_cell.length_b   1.000
_cell.length_c   1.000
_cell.angle_alpha   90.00
_cell.angle_beta   90.00
_cell.angle_gamma   90.00
#
_symmetry.space_group_name_H-M   'P 1'
#
loop_
_entity.id
_entity.type
_entity.pdbx_description
1 polymer ?
#
loop_
_entity_poly.entity_id
_entity_poly.type
_entity_poly.pdbx_seq_one_letter_code
_entity_poly.pdbx_strand_id
1 'polypeptide(L)'
;RLVDDLFAHLDTATEPLTAQHERELVELEARVALTGERGSGRKALQDRQKRQLRKARTDELRTGLAAIARSYHSIITAQPPHPDADDYARAITKIHKAMGALGLNTNEELALQALLLQCPSLRMMARPSAVN
;
A
#
# COMPACT_ATOMS: atom_id res chain seq x y z
N ARG A 1 11.60 -9.41 5.82
CA ARG A 1 10.67 -10.54 5.54
C ARG A 1 9.22 -10.07 5.43
N LEU A 2 8.54 -9.65 6.51
CA LEU A 2 7.13 -9.20 6.40
C LEU A 2 6.91 -8.05 5.39
N VAL A 3 7.77 -7.04 5.39
CA VAL A 3 7.68 -5.91 4.46
C VAL A 3 7.97 -6.35 3.02
N ASP A 4 8.92 -7.27 2.83
CA ASP A 4 9.25 -7.82 1.51
C ASP A 4 8.07 -8.62 0.95
N ASP A 5 7.44 -9.45 1.80
CA ASP A 5 6.24 -10.22 1.44
C ASP A 5 5.07 -9.29 1.07
N LEU A 6 4.90 -8.17 1.80
CA LEU A 6 3.91 -7.14 1.47
C LEU A 6 4.18 -6.54 0.09
N PHE A 7 5.44 -6.22 -0.25
CA PHE A 7 5.75 -5.70 -1.58
C PHE A 7 5.52 -6.72 -2.69
N ALA A 8 5.80 -8.01 -2.44
CA ALA A 8 5.44 -9.06 -3.39
C ALA A 8 3.92 -9.12 -3.63
N HIS A 9 3.10 -8.97 -2.58
CA HIS A 9 1.64 -8.90 -2.73
C HIS A 9 1.17 -7.66 -3.49
N LEU A 10 1.83 -6.51 -3.29
CA LEU A 10 1.53 -5.30 -4.06
C LEU A 10 1.87 -5.47 -5.54
N ASP A 11 2.98 -6.14 -5.84
CA ASP A 11 3.36 -6.45 -7.22
C ASP A 11 2.28 -7.33 -7.85
N THR A 12 1.82 -8.39 -7.18
CA THR A 12 0.70 -9.23 -7.62
C THR A 12 -0.60 -8.45 -7.81
N ALA A 13 -0.94 -7.53 -6.89
CA ALA A 13 -2.14 -6.69 -7.01
C ALA A 13 -2.10 -5.77 -8.25
N THR A 14 -0.91 -5.40 -8.71
CA THR A 14 -0.73 -4.54 -9.90
C THR A 14 -0.55 -5.30 -11.21
N GLU A 15 -0.43 -6.64 -11.20
CA GLU A 15 -0.29 -7.47 -12.40
C GLU A 15 -1.37 -7.20 -13.47
N PRO A 16 -2.68 -7.08 -13.14
CA PRO A 16 -3.70 -6.81 -14.15
C PRO A 16 -3.50 -5.46 -14.86
N LEU A 17 -3.05 -4.45 -14.12
CA LEU A 17 -2.75 -3.12 -14.67
C LEU A 17 -1.53 -3.15 -15.58
N THR A 18 -0.48 -3.88 -15.17
CA THR A 18 0.72 -4.09 -16.00
C THR A 18 0.37 -4.81 -17.31
N ALA A 19 -0.45 -5.85 -17.27
CA ALA A 19 -0.92 -6.55 -18.46
C ALA A 19 -1.79 -5.66 -19.38
N GLN A 20 -2.53 -4.70 -18.82
CA GLN A 20 -3.20 -3.67 -19.62
C GLN A 20 -2.18 -2.73 -20.29
N HIS A 21 -1.18 -2.26 -19.55
CA HIS A 21 -0.14 -1.36 -20.07
C HIS A 21 0.66 -1.98 -21.22
N GLU A 22 0.95 -3.27 -21.14
CA GLU A 22 1.61 -4.03 -22.21
C GLU A 22 0.76 -4.07 -23.48
N ARG A 23 -0.55 -4.35 -23.35
CA ARG A 23 -1.48 -4.32 -24.49
C ARG A 23 -1.55 -2.94 -25.15
N GLU A 24 -1.65 -1.88 -24.34
CA GLU A 24 -1.65 -0.49 -24.85
C GLU A 24 -0.37 -0.15 -25.65
N LEU A 25 0.78 -0.68 -25.24
CA LEU A 25 2.04 -0.49 -25.97
C LEU A 25 2.06 -1.24 -27.30
N VAL A 26 1.58 -2.48 -27.32
CA VAL A 26 1.47 -3.29 -28.55
C VAL A 26 0.52 -2.64 -29.55
N GLU A 27 -0.64 -2.17 -29.10
CA GLU A 27 -1.61 -1.45 -29.93
C GLU A 27 -1.01 -0.16 -30.53
N LEU A 28 -0.22 0.56 -29.73
CA LEU A 28 0.46 1.75 -30.21
C LEU A 28 1.50 1.41 -31.28
N GLU A 29 2.31 0.38 -31.05
CA GLU A 29 3.31 -0.09 -32.02
C GLU A 29 2.65 -0.51 -33.35
N ALA A 30 1.55 -1.26 -33.28
CA ALA A 30 0.79 -1.67 -34.46
C ALA A 30 0.26 -0.46 -35.25
N ARG A 31 -0.30 0.54 -34.56
CA ARG A 31 -0.80 1.77 -35.21
C ARG A 31 0.33 2.53 -35.91
N VAL A 32 1.48 2.68 -35.25
CA VAL A 32 2.64 3.41 -35.81
C VAL A 32 3.20 2.69 -37.03
N ALA A 33 3.25 1.36 -37.01
CA ALA A 33 3.69 0.57 -38.15
C ALA A 33 2.77 0.78 -39.37
N LEU A 34 1.45 0.91 -39.16
CA LEU A 34 0.47 1.13 -40.22
C LEU A 34 0.47 2.56 -40.77
N THR A 35 0.63 3.58 -39.91
CA THR A 35 0.49 4.99 -40.30
C THR A 35 1.81 5.68 -40.63
N GLY A 36 2.95 5.14 -40.19
CA GLY A 36 4.26 5.77 -40.36
C GLY A 36 4.44 7.08 -39.58
N GLU A 37 3.57 7.36 -38.61
CA GLU A 37 3.61 8.61 -37.83
C GLU A 37 4.94 8.77 -37.05
N ARG A 38 5.66 9.86 -37.34
CA ARG A 38 6.81 10.29 -36.53
C ARG A 38 6.32 10.91 -35.23
N GLY A 39 6.73 10.36 -34.10
CA GLY A 39 6.43 10.91 -32.76
C GLY A 39 5.19 10.34 -32.08
N SER A 40 5.03 9.01 -32.09
CA SER A 40 3.86 8.24 -31.67
C SER A 40 3.29 8.45 -30.25
N GLY A 41 3.85 9.35 -29.44
CA GLY A 41 3.43 9.52 -28.05
C GLY A 41 3.83 8.36 -27.14
N ARG A 42 4.68 7.42 -27.59
CA ARG A 42 5.17 6.28 -26.78
C ARG A 42 5.73 6.72 -25.44
N LYS A 43 6.57 7.75 -25.43
CA LYS A 43 7.14 8.29 -24.19
C LYS A 43 6.06 8.85 -23.26
N ALA A 44 5.10 9.60 -23.78
CA ALA A 44 4.00 10.14 -23.00
C ALA A 44 3.10 9.03 -22.43
N LEU A 45 2.85 7.98 -23.22
CA LEU A 45 2.13 6.79 -22.78
C LEU A 45 2.86 6.09 -21.63
N GLN A 46 4.15 5.79 -21.80
CA GLN A 46 4.95 5.14 -20.75
C GLN A 46 5.07 6.00 -19.49
N ASP A 47 5.22 7.32 -19.62
CA ASP A 47 5.27 8.23 -18.48
C ASP A 47 3.93 8.27 -17.73
N ARG A 48 2.79 8.18 -18.45
CA ARG A 48 1.45 8.00 -17.85
C ARG A 48 1.34 6.65 -17.13
N GLN A 49 1.72 5.55 -17.78
CA GLN A 49 1.66 4.19 -17.22
C GLN A 49 2.50 4.09 -15.93
N LYS A 50 3.71 4.65 -15.92
CA LYS A 50 4.56 4.75 -14.72
C LYS A 50 3.88 5.52 -13.58
N ARG A 51 3.17 6.60 -13.87
CA ARG A 51 2.40 7.36 -12.87
C ARG A 51 1.22 6.55 -12.34
N GLN A 52 0.51 5.83 -13.21
CA GLN A 52 -0.61 4.98 -12.85
C GLN A 52 -0.16 3.85 -11.91
N LEU A 53 0.93 3.15 -12.24
CA LEU A 53 1.51 2.10 -11.39
C LEU A 53 1.90 2.62 -10.00
N ARG A 54 2.62 3.75 -9.94
CA ARG A 54 2.99 4.39 -8.66
C ARG A 54 1.75 4.72 -7.83
N LYS A 55 0.72 5.29 -8.46
CA LYS A 55 -0.53 5.64 -7.78
C LYS A 55 -1.25 4.39 -7.27
N ALA A 56 -1.41 3.36 -8.09
CA ALA A 56 -2.06 2.11 -7.73
C ALA A 56 -1.39 1.47 -6.50
N ARG A 57 -0.06 1.35 -6.51
CA ARG A 57 0.72 0.84 -5.37
C ARG A 57 0.53 1.69 -4.11
N THR A 58 0.55 3.01 -4.24
CA THR A 58 0.33 3.93 -3.11
C THR A 58 -1.08 3.78 -2.52
N ASP A 59 -2.09 3.67 -3.37
CA ASP A 59 -3.49 3.56 -2.95
C ASP A 59 -3.77 2.20 -2.29
N GLU A 60 -3.16 1.13 -2.78
CA GLU A 60 -3.22 -0.20 -2.16
C GLU A 60 -2.57 -0.21 -0.78
N LEU A 61 -1.37 0.38 -0.66
CA LEU A 61 -0.70 0.56 0.64
C LEU A 61 -1.56 1.34 1.63
N ARG A 62 -2.17 2.45 1.19
CA ARG A 62 -3.08 3.24 2.04
C ARG A 62 -4.29 2.43 2.49
N THR A 63 -4.83 1.60 1.61
CA THR A 63 -5.97 0.72 1.92
C THR A 63 -5.60 -0.31 2.98
N GLY A 64 -4.45 -0.98 2.83
CA GLY A 64 -3.95 -1.92 3.83
C GLY A 64 -3.66 -1.26 5.19
N LEU A 65 -3.04 -0.08 5.19
CA LEU A 65 -2.78 0.68 6.41
C LEU A 65 -4.08 1.12 7.11
N ALA A 66 -5.09 1.55 6.35
CA ALA A 66 -6.41 1.88 6.89
C ALA A 66 -7.10 0.67 7.53
N ALA A 67 -6.94 -0.52 6.95
CA ALA A 67 -7.45 -1.76 7.53
C ALA A 67 -6.79 -2.08 8.88
N ILE A 68 -5.46 -1.90 8.99
CA ILE A 68 -4.72 -2.08 10.26
C ILE A 68 -5.20 -1.07 11.32
N ALA A 69 -5.33 0.20 10.96
CA ALA A 69 -5.84 1.24 11.87
C ALA A 69 -7.25 0.89 12.37
N ARG A 70 -8.12 0.37 11.49
CA ARG A 70 -9.45 -0.11 11.86
C ARG A 70 -9.40 -1.29 12.82
N SER A 71 -8.47 -2.22 12.66
CA SER A 71 -8.28 -3.33 13.61
C SER A 71 -7.93 -2.84 15.01
N TYR A 72 -6.99 -1.88 15.14
CA TYR A 72 -6.70 -1.25 16.44
C TYR A 72 -7.94 -0.59 17.04
N HIS A 73 -8.65 0.22 16.25
CA HIS A 73 -9.87 0.89 16.70
C HIS A 73 -10.92 -0.10 17.19
N SER A 74 -11.13 -1.20 16.44
CA SER A 74 -12.08 -2.24 16.80
C SER A 74 -11.78 -2.84 18.17
N ILE A 75 -10.50 -3.09 18.49
CA ILE A 75 -10.08 -3.63 19.78
C ILE A 75 -10.39 -2.67 20.92
N ILE A 76 -10.05 -1.38 20.75
CA ILE A 76 -10.35 -0.34 21.75
C ILE A 76 -11.85 -0.30 22.04
N THR A 77 -12.69 -0.38 21.01
CA THR A 77 -14.15 -0.28 21.16
C THR A 77 -14.83 -1.55 21.67
N ALA A 78 -14.18 -2.72 21.55
CA ALA A 78 -14.80 -4.00 21.91
C ALA A 78 -14.91 -4.20 23.44
N GLN A 79 -13.97 -3.65 24.22
CA GLN A 79 -14.02 -3.74 25.69
C GLN A 79 -13.53 -2.43 26.34
N PRO A 80 -14.41 -1.44 26.53
CA PRO A 80 -14.08 -0.23 27.26
C PRO A 80 -14.18 -0.46 28.79
N PRO A 81 -13.20 -0.06 29.62
CA PRO A 81 -11.88 0.48 29.26
C PRO A 81 -10.88 -0.63 28.87
N HIS A 82 -10.18 -0.44 27.74
CA HIS A 82 -9.11 -1.35 27.31
C HIS A 82 -7.76 -0.89 27.90
N PRO A 83 -6.97 -1.74 28.57
CA PRO A 83 -5.72 -1.35 29.22
C PRO A 83 -4.73 -0.63 28.28
N ASP A 84 -4.61 -1.11 27.04
CA ASP A 84 -3.68 -0.55 26.04
C ASP A 84 -4.32 0.47 25.08
N ALA A 85 -5.48 1.02 25.43
CA ALA A 85 -6.22 1.94 24.54
C ALA A 85 -5.37 3.11 24.03
N ASP A 86 -4.55 3.70 24.90
CA ASP A 86 -3.68 4.81 24.56
C ASP A 86 -2.58 4.44 23.58
N ASP A 87 -2.00 3.23 23.71
CA ASP A 87 -0.95 2.74 22.80
C ASP A 87 -1.52 2.44 21.41
N TYR A 88 -2.72 1.86 21.35
CA TYR A 88 -3.43 1.66 20.10
C TYR A 88 -3.86 2.96 19.44
N ALA A 89 -4.32 3.95 20.22
CA ALA A 89 -4.62 5.29 19.69
C ALA A 89 -3.36 5.95 19.11
N ARG A 90 -2.22 5.87 19.80
CA ARG A 90 -0.92 6.34 19.30
C ARG A 90 -0.51 5.61 18.01
N ALA A 91 -0.73 4.30 17.93
CA ALA A 91 -0.44 3.52 16.72
C ALA A 91 -1.29 3.97 15.53
N ILE A 92 -2.59 4.21 15.73
CA ILE A 92 -3.50 4.74 14.69
C ILE A 92 -2.99 6.11 14.18
N THR A 93 -2.60 7.02 15.08
CA THR A 93 -2.04 8.31 14.69
C THR A 93 -0.77 8.16 13.84
N LYS A 94 0.14 7.26 14.21
CA LYS A 94 1.36 6.98 13.42
C LYS A 94 1.05 6.42 12.04
N ILE A 95 0.06 5.53 11.94
CA ILE A 95 -0.39 4.96 10.67
C ILE A 95 -0.94 6.07 9.75
N HIS A 96 -1.83 6.93 10.24
CA HIS A 96 -2.36 8.03 9.44
C HIS A 96 -1.26 9.01 9.00
N LYS A 97 -0.28 9.29 9.86
CA LYS A 97 0.89 10.09 9.49
C LYS A 97 1.69 9.43 8.37
N ALA A 98 1.93 8.12 8.45
CA ALA A 98 2.63 7.38 7.41
C ALA A 98 1.86 7.42 6.08
N MET A 99 0.54 7.21 6.10
CA MET A 99 -0.32 7.28 4.90
C MET A 99 -0.24 8.64 4.19
N GLY A 100 -0.14 9.73 4.95
CA GLY A 100 0.03 11.08 4.42
C GLY A 100 1.39 11.34 3.77
N ALA A 101 2.44 10.61 4.19
CA ALA A 101 3.78 10.71 3.63
C ALA A 101 3.98 9.81 2.38
N LEU A 102 3.12 8.81 2.16
CA LEU A 102 3.19 7.97 0.97
C LEU A 102 2.95 8.79 -0.31
N GLY A 103 3.73 8.51 -1.34
CA GLY A 103 3.67 9.24 -2.62
C GLY A 103 4.51 10.52 -2.71
N LEU A 104 5.15 10.97 -1.62
CA LEU A 104 6.04 12.16 -1.59
C LEU A 104 7.52 11.83 -1.86
N ASN A 105 7.80 10.89 -2.78
CA ASN A 105 9.15 10.36 -3.03
C ASN A 105 9.82 9.75 -1.77
N THR A 106 9.01 9.20 -0.87
CA THR A 106 9.44 8.53 0.34
C THR A 106 9.99 7.15 0.01
N ASN A 107 11.05 6.71 0.71
CA ASN A 107 11.44 5.30 0.71
C ASN A 107 10.36 4.50 1.48
N GLU A 108 9.38 3.96 0.76
CA GLU A 108 8.22 3.27 1.30
C GLU A 108 8.61 2.07 2.17
N GLU A 109 9.66 1.35 1.78
CA GLU A 109 10.14 0.18 2.50
C GLU A 109 10.66 0.56 3.90
N LEU A 110 11.59 1.52 3.97
CA LEU A 110 12.10 2.00 5.25
C LEU A 110 10.99 2.62 6.11
N ALA A 111 10.06 3.36 5.49
CA ALA A 111 8.93 3.96 6.19
C ALA A 111 8.01 2.89 6.82
N LEU A 112 7.71 1.81 6.08
CA LEU A 112 6.89 0.70 6.57
C LEU A 112 7.62 -0.10 7.65
N GLN A 113 8.91 -0.40 7.46
CA GLN A 113 9.72 -1.07 8.48
C GLN A 113 9.73 -0.26 9.79
N ALA A 114 9.99 1.04 9.72
CA ALA A 114 10.00 1.92 10.88
C ALA A 114 8.62 2.04 11.55
N LEU A 115 7.53 2.06 10.76
CA LEU A 115 6.17 2.09 11.28
C LEU A 115 5.84 0.81 12.05
N LEU A 116 6.11 -0.36 11.44
CA LEU A 116 5.78 -1.66 12.03
C LEU A 116 6.55 -1.93 13.33
N LEU A 117 7.80 -1.46 13.44
CA LEU A 117 8.57 -1.53 14.69
C LEU A 117 7.98 -0.67 15.82
N GLN A 118 7.21 0.37 15.47
CA GLN A 118 6.61 1.30 16.42
C GLN A 118 5.17 0.95 16.80
N CYS A 119 4.56 0.00 16.09
CA CYS A 119 3.19 -0.41 16.31
C CYS A 119 3.14 -1.62 17.28
N PRO A 120 2.25 -1.61 18.28
CA PRO A 120 2.10 -2.73 19.20
C PRO A 120 1.55 -3.96 18.47
N SER A 121 1.97 -5.16 18.85
CA SER A 121 1.56 -6.37 18.12
C SER A 121 0.07 -6.67 18.31
N LEU A 122 -0.65 -6.89 17.21
CA LEU A 122 -2.04 -7.36 17.23
C LEU A 122 -2.17 -8.85 17.62
N ARG A 123 -1.06 -9.61 17.55
CA ARG A 123 -1.03 -11.08 17.77
C ARG A 123 -0.92 -11.50 19.23
N MET A 124 -0.28 -10.71 20.10
CA MET A 124 -0.03 -11.15 21.49
C MET A 124 -1.28 -11.15 22.39
N MET A 125 -2.44 -10.68 21.91
CA MET A 125 -3.58 -10.36 22.78
C MET A 125 -4.86 -11.14 22.45
N ALA A 126 -4.81 -12.09 21.51
CA ALA A 126 -5.84 -13.12 21.35
C ALA A 126 -5.67 -14.30 22.33
N ARG A 127 -4.76 -14.21 23.30
CA ARG A 127 -4.70 -15.16 24.43
C ARG A 127 -5.76 -14.74 25.44
N PRO A 128 -6.81 -15.54 25.70
CA PRO A 128 -7.65 -15.29 26.86
C PRO A 128 -6.74 -15.32 28.09
N SER A 129 -6.77 -14.27 28.90
CA SER A 129 -6.13 -14.27 30.22
C SER A 129 -6.59 -15.54 30.94
N ALA A 130 -5.66 -16.44 31.24
CA ALA A 130 -5.93 -17.57 32.11
C ALA A 130 -6.35 -17.00 33.47
N VAL A 131 -7.63 -17.11 33.76
CA VAL A 131 -8.22 -16.83 35.07
C VAL A 131 -7.70 -17.92 36.01
N ASN A 132 -6.98 -17.51 37.05
CA ASN A 132 -6.82 -18.28 38.29
C ASN A 132 -7.91 -17.85 39.26
#